data_AF-A0AAU8MLW7-F1
#
_entry.id   AF-A0AAU8MLW7-F1
#
_cell.length_a   1.000
_cell.length_b   1.000
_cell.length_c   1.000
_cell.angle_alpha   90.00
_cell.angle_beta   90.00
_cell.angle_gamma   90.00
#
_symmetry.space_group_name_H-M   'P 1'
#
loop_
_entity.id
_entity.type
_entity.pdbx_description
1 polymer ?
#
loop_
_entity_poly.entity_id
_entity_poly.type
_entity_poly.pdbx_seq_one_letter_code
_entity_poly.pdbx_strand_id
1 'polypeptide(L)'
;MTAMTAMSSRSDGPLYDGLVLGATLATLDGDRGYGEIADAALAWRDGRLAYVGARSDLPGAPQDLAAKVVQAGGWITPGLVDCHTHLVFAGDRAREFELRLQGASYEDIARAGGGIVSSVRATREASGAELLRQSLPRARALLGDGATTLEIKSGYGLDLENERKMLRTARAIGRELGIHVRTTYLAAHALPPEYAGRSDDYIDAVCAWMPRLHEEGLIDAVDAFCEGIGFSPTQTRRVFETARALGLPVKLHADQLSDLGGGALAAAFDGLSADHVEHTSLDSVRAMAEHGTVAVLLPGAFHVLRETKLPPLDAFREHGVAMAVATDCNPGTSPLLSLRQAMQLACSHFRLTPEEALRGATVHAARALGCADRGVLRVGAQADFVQWDIGHPAELCYWLGGRLARRVYAAGVLVEGSAA
;
A
#
# COMPACT_ATOMS: atom_id res chain seq x y z
N MET A 1 49.39 -0.21 -33.84
CA MET A 1 48.28 -0.50 -34.77
C MET A 1 47.46 -1.63 -34.17
N THR A 2 46.17 -1.57 -33.92
CA THR A 2 45.17 -0.52 -33.73
C THR A 2 44.07 -1.25 -32.96
N ALA A 3 43.60 -0.70 -31.84
CA ALA A 3 42.47 -1.26 -31.11
C ALA A 3 41.21 -1.14 -31.99
N MET A 4 40.53 -2.26 -32.28
CA MET A 4 39.18 -2.22 -32.84
C MET A 4 38.19 -2.02 -31.70
N THR A 5 37.77 -0.78 -31.55
CA THR A 5 36.62 -0.34 -30.76
C THR A 5 35.36 -0.99 -31.32
N ALA A 6 34.65 -1.77 -30.50
CA ALA A 6 33.30 -2.19 -30.81
C ALA A 6 32.37 -0.97 -30.77
N MET A 7 31.93 -0.51 -31.94
CA MET A 7 30.80 0.42 -32.05
C MET A 7 29.54 -0.32 -31.65
N SER A 8 29.08 -0.10 -30.42
CA SER A 8 27.72 -0.43 -29.99
C SER A 8 26.74 0.40 -30.83
N SER A 9 25.88 -0.28 -31.59
CA SER A 9 24.77 0.30 -32.35
C SER A 9 23.89 1.14 -31.43
N ARG A 10 23.91 2.47 -31.58
CA ARG A 10 22.88 3.34 -30.99
C ARG A 10 21.58 3.06 -31.73
N SER A 11 20.51 2.77 -31.00
CA SER A 11 19.16 2.69 -31.56
C SER A 11 18.80 4.02 -32.23
N ASP A 12 18.30 4.02 -33.46
CA ASP A 12 17.90 5.19 -34.27
C ASP A 12 16.67 5.97 -33.71
N GLY A 13 16.43 5.94 -32.40
CA GLY A 13 15.31 6.61 -31.72
C GLY A 13 15.78 7.68 -30.74
N PRO A 14 14.85 8.53 -30.24
CA PRO A 14 15.15 9.53 -29.23
C PRO A 14 15.74 8.87 -27.97
N LEU A 15 16.49 9.66 -27.19
CA LEU A 15 17.17 9.16 -25.98
C LEU A 15 16.16 8.68 -24.92
N TYR A 16 15.00 9.33 -24.82
CA TYR A 16 13.94 9.05 -23.86
C TYR A 16 12.58 8.83 -24.54
N ASP A 17 11.72 8.02 -23.92
CA ASP A 17 10.33 7.86 -24.35
C ASP A 17 9.49 9.09 -24.00
N GLY A 18 9.77 9.68 -22.83
CA GLY A 18 9.16 10.93 -22.42
C GLY A 18 10.01 11.75 -21.47
N LEU A 19 9.72 13.05 -21.44
CA LEU A 19 10.43 14.06 -20.68
C LEU A 19 9.43 15.10 -20.16
N VAL A 20 9.42 15.32 -18.85
CA VAL A 20 8.66 16.38 -18.18
C VAL A 20 9.60 17.51 -17.77
N LEU A 21 9.19 18.76 -17.98
CA LEU A 21 9.99 19.96 -17.74
C LEU A 21 9.24 21.00 -16.91
N GLY A 22 9.96 21.77 -16.10
CA GLY A 22 9.51 23.02 -15.50
C GLY A 22 8.83 22.90 -14.12
N ALA A 23 8.57 21.69 -13.64
CA ALA A 23 8.08 21.46 -12.28
C ALA A 23 9.24 21.41 -11.27
N THR A 24 8.91 21.58 -10.00
CA THR A 24 9.82 21.28 -8.89
C THR A 24 9.68 19.80 -8.51
N LEU A 25 10.78 19.07 -8.34
CA LEU A 25 10.74 17.68 -7.86
C LEU A 25 10.88 17.64 -6.35
N ALA A 26 10.08 16.82 -5.68
CA ALA A 26 10.41 16.25 -4.37
C ALA A 26 10.88 14.82 -4.61
N THR A 27 12.19 14.62 -4.71
CA THR A 27 12.75 13.31 -5.11
C THR A 27 12.60 12.24 -4.04
N LEU A 28 12.61 12.63 -2.75
CA LEU A 28 12.71 11.74 -1.60
C LEU A 28 13.92 10.80 -1.66
N ASP A 29 14.92 11.13 -2.49
CA ASP A 29 16.14 10.37 -2.68
C ASP A 29 17.19 10.77 -1.63
N GLY A 30 16.96 10.33 -0.40
CA GLY A 30 17.81 10.59 0.76
C GLY A 30 17.07 10.27 2.06
N ASP A 31 17.74 10.38 3.21
CA ASP A 31 17.17 9.97 4.50
C ASP A 31 16.22 11.01 5.12
N ARG A 32 16.32 12.28 4.71
CA ARG A 32 15.58 13.42 5.28
C ARG A 32 15.41 14.55 4.27
N GLY A 33 14.46 15.44 4.51
CA GLY A 33 14.01 16.47 3.59
C GLY A 33 13.26 15.92 2.38
N TYR A 34 12.71 16.81 1.55
CA TYR A 34 11.98 16.42 0.34
C TYR A 34 12.88 16.09 -0.86
N GLY A 35 14.18 16.43 -0.79
CA GLY A 35 15.11 16.29 -1.91
C GLY A 35 14.70 17.16 -3.09
N GLU A 36 14.55 18.46 -2.84
CA GLU A 36 14.02 19.44 -3.78
C GLU A 36 14.95 19.68 -4.98
N ILE A 37 14.38 19.70 -6.19
CA ILE A 37 15.05 20.17 -7.41
C ILE A 37 14.11 21.15 -8.14
N ALA A 38 14.44 22.44 -8.12
CA ALA A 38 13.69 23.48 -8.82
C ALA A 38 14.01 23.52 -10.32
N ASP A 39 13.04 23.98 -11.13
CA ASP A 39 13.10 23.98 -12.61
C ASP A 39 13.71 22.67 -13.17
N ALA A 40 13.09 21.55 -12.82
CA ALA A 40 13.65 20.26 -13.08
C ALA A 40 13.26 19.69 -14.45
N ALA A 41 14.00 18.64 -14.81
CA ALA A 41 13.68 17.72 -15.88
C ALA A 41 13.59 16.29 -15.31
N LEU A 42 12.54 15.57 -15.72
CA LEU A 42 12.30 14.18 -15.36
C LEU A 42 12.05 13.38 -16.64
N ALA A 43 12.94 12.45 -16.99
CA ALA A 43 12.82 11.64 -18.19
C ALA A 43 12.71 10.16 -17.87
N TRP A 44 12.03 9.41 -18.74
CA TRP A 44 11.92 7.96 -18.63
C TRP A 44 12.16 7.26 -19.96
N ARG A 45 12.57 6.00 -19.84
CA ARG A 45 12.73 5.06 -20.95
C ARG A 45 12.42 3.65 -20.47
N ASP A 46 11.67 2.89 -21.26
CA ASP A 46 11.30 1.51 -20.96
C ASP A 46 10.68 1.36 -19.56
N GLY A 47 9.81 2.31 -19.19
CA GLY A 47 9.11 2.35 -17.91
C GLY A 47 9.97 2.72 -16.69
N ARG A 48 11.23 3.11 -16.87
CA ARG A 48 12.15 3.51 -15.80
C ARG A 48 12.63 4.94 -15.95
N LEU A 49 12.89 5.61 -14.83
CA LEU A 49 13.49 6.94 -14.82
C LEU A 49 14.90 6.87 -15.39
N ALA A 50 15.16 7.64 -16.44
CA ALA A 50 16.44 7.72 -17.14
C ALA A 50 17.18 9.03 -16.83
N TYR A 51 16.45 10.07 -16.39
CA TYR A 51 17.03 11.34 -15.95
C TYR A 51 16.19 11.93 -14.82
N VAL A 52 16.85 12.37 -13.75
CA VAL A 52 16.26 13.11 -12.63
C VAL A 52 17.25 14.22 -12.27
N GLY A 53 16.92 15.49 -12.54
CA GLY A 53 17.88 16.57 -12.35
C GLY A 53 17.38 17.93 -12.77
N ALA A 54 18.26 18.94 -12.69
CA ALA A 54 17.95 20.30 -13.12
C ALA A 54 17.78 20.37 -14.64
N ARG A 55 16.81 21.13 -15.14
CA ARG A 55 16.58 21.29 -16.58
C ARG A 55 17.80 21.86 -17.31
N SER A 56 18.58 22.71 -16.65
CA SER A 56 19.81 23.30 -17.20
C SER A 56 20.88 22.27 -17.56
N ASP A 57 20.83 21.09 -16.94
CA ASP A 57 21.86 20.07 -17.06
C ASP A 57 21.50 19.00 -18.11
N LEU A 58 20.43 19.23 -18.88
CA LEU A 58 20.07 18.38 -20.00
C LEU A 58 21.15 18.43 -21.10
N PRO A 59 21.50 17.29 -21.72
CA PRO A 59 22.61 17.21 -22.67
C PRO A 59 22.29 17.82 -24.06
N GLY A 60 21.10 18.38 -24.26
CA GLY A 60 20.64 18.88 -25.55
C GLY A 60 19.25 19.51 -25.47
N ALA A 61 18.72 19.94 -26.62
CA ALA A 61 17.39 20.51 -26.67
C ALA A 61 16.34 19.42 -26.35
N PRO A 62 15.35 19.69 -25.47
CA PRO A 62 14.38 18.68 -25.05
C PRO A 62 13.67 17.92 -26.18
N GLN A 63 13.37 18.61 -27.29
CA GLN A 63 12.68 18.04 -28.44
C GLN A 63 13.53 17.00 -29.19
N ASP A 64 14.86 17.09 -29.10
CA ASP A 64 15.79 16.13 -29.70
C ASP A 64 16.04 14.94 -28.76
N LEU A 65 15.76 15.11 -27.47
CA LEU A 65 16.05 14.10 -26.44
C LEU A 65 14.91 13.11 -26.22
N ALA A 66 13.65 13.49 -26.45
CA ALA A 66 12.50 12.65 -26.09
C ALA A 66 11.42 12.59 -27.17
N ALA A 67 10.78 11.43 -27.33
CA ALA A 67 9.63 11.28 -28.22
C ALA A 67 8.43 12.14 -27.79
N LYS A 68 8.28 12.34 -26.46
CA LYS A 68 7.23 13.17 -25.86
C LYS A 68 7.84 14.16 -24.87
N VAL A 69 7.56 15.44 -25.06
CA VAL A 69 7.96 16.50 -24.11
C VAL A 69 6.71 17.13 -23.51
N VAL A 70 6.63 17.18 -22.18
CA VAL A 70 5.50 17.72 -21.42
C VAL A 70 5.98 18.90 -20.56
N GLN A 71 5.34 20.05 -20.69
CA GLN A 71 5.51 21.13 -19.73
C GLN A 71 4.64 20.88 -18.51
N ALA A 72 5.24 20.98 -17.33
CA ALA A 72 4.60 20.87 -16.04
C ALA A 72 4.96 22.09 -15.19
N GLY A 73 4.00 22.54 -14.38
CA GLY A 73 4.26 23.42 -13.24
C GLY A 73 3.83 22.70 -11.97
N GLY A 74 3.97 23.39 -10.82
CA GLY A 74 3.71 22.81 -9.52
C GLY A 74 4.82 21.84 -9.10
N TRP A 75 4.44 20.78 -8.39
CA TRP A 75 5.38 19.79 -7.84
C TRP A 75 5.20 18.41 -8.46
N ILE A 76 6.29 17.65 -8.51
CA ILE A 76 6.26 16.22 -8.84
C ILE A 76 6.87 15.42 -7.69
N THR A 77 6.17 14.39 -7.25
CA THR A 77 6.65 13.40 -6.26
C THR A 77 6.73 12.03 -6.93
N PRO A 78 7.38 11.03 -6.28
CA PRO A 78 7.13 9.62 -6.61
C PRO A 78 5.63 9.31 -6.55
N GLY A 79 5.21 8.31 -7.32
CA GLY A 79 3.89 7.70 -7.19
C GLY A 79 3.65 7.27 -5.76
N LEU A 80 2.46 7.56 -5.22
CA LEU A 80 2.14 7.12 -3.87
C LEU A 80 1.93 5.60 -3.86
N VAL A 81 2.23 4.99 -2.73
CA VAL A 81 2.11 3.55 -2.49
C VAL A 81 1.17 3.33 -1.32
N ASP A 82 0.01 2.75 -1.58
CA ASP A 82 -0.90 2.32 -0.51
C ASP A 82 -0.56 0.86 -0.15
N CYS A 83 0.21 0.67 0.92
CA CYS A 83 0.81 -0.62 1.26
C CYS A 83 -0.10 -1.55 2.08
N HIS A 84 -1.33 -1.13 2.38
CA HIS A 84 -2.29 -1.91 3.15
C HIS A 84 -3.74 -1.58 2.78
N THR A 85 -4.41 -2.47 2.05
CA THR A 85 -5.86 -2.33 1.80
C THR A 85 -6.59 -3.68 1.79
N HIS A 86 -7.89 -3.64 2.09
CA HIS A 86 -8.83 -4.75 1.86
C HIS A 86 -9.83 -4.34 0.79
N LEU A 87 -9.34 -3.72 -0.30
CA LEU A 87 -10.16 -3.00 -1.27
C LEU A 87 -11.15 -3.89 -2.04
N VAL A 88 -10.88 -5.19 -2.11
CA VAL A 88 -11.71 -6.19 -2.77
C VAL A 88 -12.74 -6.74 -1.78
N PHE A 89 -13.97 -6.28 -1.88
CA PHE A 89 -15.13 -6.77 -1.13
C PHE A 89 -16.42 -6.42 -1.87
N ALA A 90 -17.50 -7.13 -1.55
CA ALA A 90 -18.84 -6.79 -2.00
C ALA A 90 -19.71 -6.22 -0.87
N GLY A 91 -20.68 -5.38 -1.24
CA GLY A 91 -21.56 -4.69 -0.32
C GLY A 91 -20.87 -3.55 0.44
N ASP A 92 -21.50 -3.10 1.52
CA ASP A 92 -20.99 -2.09 2.45
C ASP A 92 -21.47 -2.38 3.87
N ARG A 93 -20.99 -1.59 4.84
CA ARG A 93 -21.42 -1.65 6.24
C ARG A 93 -21.99 -0.32 6.73
N ALA A 94 -22.52 0.52 5.83
CA ALA A 94 -23.06 1.82 6.18
C ALA A 94 -24.27 1.70 7.13
N ARG A 95 -25.13 0.70 6.91
CA ARG A 95 -26.26 0.41 7.81
C ARG A 95 -25.81 0.01 9.22
N GLU A 96 -24.73 -0.75 9.32
CA GLU A 96 -24.17 -1.09 10.63
C GLU A 96 -23.61 0.15 11.34
N PHE A 97 -22.91 1.01 10.60
CA PHE A 97 -22.42 2.29 11.13
C PHE A 97 -23.57 3.17 11.65
N GLU A 98 -24.67 3.27 10.90
CA GLU A 98 -25.87 3.98 11.34
C GLU A 98 -26.44 3.39 12.65
N LEU A 99 -26.58 2.06 12.74
CA LEU A 99 -27.10 1.39 13.95
C LEU A 99 -26.21 1.63 15.18
N ARG A 100 -24.88 1.61 15.00
CA ARG A 100 -23.93 1.94 16.08
C ARG A 100 -24.17 3.36 16.61
N LEU A 101 -24.37 4.32 15.71
CA LEU A 101 -24.65 5.73 16.08
C LEU A 101 -26.03 5.91 16.73
N GLN A 102 -26.97 5.00 16.45
CA GLN A 102 -28.27 4.96 17.13
C GLN A 102 -28.23 4.25 18.50
N GLY A 103 -27.06 3.76 18.93
CA GLY A 103 -26.86 3.14 20.24
C GLY A 103 -27.05 1.62 20.28
N ALA A 104 -27.09 0.94 19.13
CA ALA A 104 -27.14 -0.52 19.10
C ALA A 104 -25.88 -1.14 19.75
N SER A 105 -26.06 -2.18 20.56
CA SER A 105 -24.93 -2.91 21.13
C SER A 105 -24.22 -3.75 20.07
N TYR A 106 -22.97 -4.15 20.34
CA TYR A 106 -22.25 -5.09 19.47
C TYR A 106 -23.02 -6.40 19.27
N GLU A 107 -23.68 -6.90 20.33
CA GLU A 107 -24.51 -8.10 20.27
C GLU A 107 -25.73 -7.93 19.35
N ASP A 108 -26.38 -6.77 19.37
CA ASP A 108 -27.53 -6.49 18.50
C ASP A 108 -27.11 -6.42 17.03
N ILE A 109 -25.94 -5.83 16.77
CA ILE A 109 -25.34 -5.76 15.44
C ILE A 109 -24.96 -7.15 14.93
N ALA A 110 -24.33 -7.97 15.77
CA ALA A 110 -24.00 -9.36 15.43
C ALA A 110 -25.27 -10.18 15.17
N ARG A 111 -26.32 -10.03 15.99
CA ARG A 111 -27.62 -10.71 15.81
C ARG A 111 -28.33 -10.27 14.54
N ALA A 112 -28.15 -9.01 14.12
CA ALA A 112 -28.64 -8.49 12.84
C ALA A 112 -27.79 -8.95 11.64
N GLY A 113 -26.78 -9.80 11.85
CA GLY A 113 -25.90 -10.32 10.81
C GLY A 113 -24.87 -9.31 10.30
N GLY A 114 -24.51 -8.32 11.13
CA GLY A 114 -23.43 -7.36 10.90
C GLY A 114 -22.04 -7.93 11.19
N GLY A 115 -21.04 -7.07 11.33
CA GLY A 115 -19.66 -7.50 11.55
C GLY A 115 -18.96 -7.95 10.27
N ILE A 116 -17.77 -8.53 10.43
CA ILE A 116 -17.00 -9.10 9.31
C ILE A 116 -17.78 -10.19 8.55
N VAL A 117 -18.63 -10.95 9.25
CA VAL A 117 -19.48 -12.01 8.65
C VAL A 117 -20.40 -11.46 7.55
N SER A 118 -20.89 -10.22 7.70
CA SER A 118 -21.69 -9.56 6.66
C SER A 118 -20.90 -9.38 5.36
N SER A 119 -19.67 -8.87 5.46
CA SER A 119 -18.79 -8.68 4.30
C SER A 119 -18.31 -10.00 3.71
N VAL A 120 -18.09 -11.03 4.54
CA VAL A 120 -17.77 -12.39 4.08
C VAL A 120 -18.93 -12.95 3.26
N ARG A 121 -20.16 -12.91 3.78
CA ARG A 121 -21.35 -13.40 3.06
C ARG A 121 -21.51 -12.70 1.71
N ALA A 122 -21.50 -11.36 1.70
CA ALA A 122 -21.65 -10.60 0.46
C ALA A 122 -20.55 -10.91 -0.55
N THR A 123 -19.30 -11.05 -0.09
CA THR A 123 -18.15 -11.36 -0.96
C THR A 123 -18.21 -12.78 -1.51
N ARG A 124 -18.66 -13.76 -0.71
CA ARG A 124 -18.90 -15.15 -1.17
C ARG A 124 -19.99 -15.21 -2.23
N GLU A 125 -21.12 -14.52 -2.02
CA GLU A 125 -22.26 -14.49 -2.94
C GLU A 125 -21.96 -13.77 -4.28
N ALA A 126 -21.10 -12.75 -4.27
CA ALA A 126 -20.74 -12.01 -5.47
C ALA A 126 -19.94 -12.87 -6.48
N SER A 127 -20.26 -12.75 -7.77
CA SER A 127 -19.41 -13.32 -8.82
C SER A 127 -18.08 -12.56 -8.92
N GLY A 128 -17.06 -13.16 -9.57
CA GLY A 128 -15.77 -12.47 -9.76
C GLY A 128 -15.90 -11.16 -10.57
N ALA A 129 -16.80 -11.12 -11.54
CA ALA A 129 -17.09 -9.92 -12.34
C ALA A 129 -17.79 -8.84 -11.50
N GLU A 130 -18.74 -9.24 -10.66
CA GLU A 130 -19.43 -8.31 -9.76
C GLU A 130 -18.48 -7.74 -8.70
N LEU A 131 -17.63 -8.60 -8.12
CA LEU A 131 -16.62 -8.20 -7.15
C LEU A 131 -15.63 -7.20 -7.76
N LEU A 132 -15.18 -7.42 -9.00
CA LEU A 132 -14.34 -6.47 -9.74
C LEU A 132 -15.08 -5.14 -9.97
N ARG A 133 -16.32 -5.19 -10.46
CA ARG A 133 -17.15 -4.00 -10.73
C ARG A 133 -17.33 -3.14 -9.49
N GLN A 134 -17.58 -3.75 -8.33
CA GLN A 134 -17.73 -3.03 -7.06
C GLN A 134 -16.39 -2.49 -6.52
N SER A 135 -15.27 -3.13 -6.83
CA SER A 135 -13.94 -2.74 -6.34
C SER A 135 -13.28 -1.62 -7.14
N LEU A 136 -13.52 -1.57 -8.46
CA LEU A 136 -12.90 -0.57 -9.34
C LEU A 136 -13.14 0.90 -8.93
N PRO A 137 -14.34 1.32 -8.48
CA PRO A 137 -14.54 2.69 -8.02
C PRO A 137 -13.62 3.08 -6.86
N ARG A 138 -13.35 2.17 -5.93
CA ARG A 138 -12.44 2.41 -4.80
C ARG A 138 -10.99 2.52 -5.26
N ALA A 139 -10.55 1.62 -6.15
CA ALA A 139 -9.20 1.66 -6.70
C ALA A 139 -8.96 2.91 -7.55
N ARG A 140 -9.97 3.34 -8.33
CA ARG A 140 -9.92 4.61 -9.08
C ARG A 140 -9.85 5.83 -8.17
N ALA A 141 -10.50 5.80 -7.00
CA ALA A 141 -10.38 6.90 -6.04
C ALA A 141 -8.95 7.02 -5.50
N LEU A 142 -8.31 5.91 -5.14
CA LEU A 142 -6.90 5.91 -4.68
C LEU A 142 -5.93 6.32 -5.79
N LEU A 143 -6.14 5.82 -7.02
CA LEU A 143 -5.37 6.26 -8.20
C LEU A 143 -5.56 7.77 -8.46
N GLY A 144 -6.80 8.25 -8.39
CA GLY A 144 -7.15 9.66 -8.51
C GLY A 144 -6.51 10.56 -7.46
N ASP A 145 -6.11 9.99 -6.33
CA ASP A 145 -5.40 10.66 -5.24
C ASP A 145 -3.88 10.40 -5.28
N GLY A 146 -3.36 9.82 -6.37
CA GLY A 146 -1.93 9.71 -6.67
C GLY A 146 -1.30 8.34 -6.41
N ALA A 147 -2.06 7.32 -6.03
CA ALA A 147 -1.51 5.99 -5.80
C ALA A 147 -1.22 5.24 -7.11
N THR A 148 0.04 4.91 -7.38
CA THR A 148 0.48 4.11 -8.55
C THR A 148 0.78 2.66 -8.19
N THR A 149 0.90 2.35 -6.89
CA THR A 149 1.02 0.99 -6.38
C THR A 149 0.02 0.79 -5.25
N LEU A 150 -0.76 -0.29 -5.33
CA LEU A 150 -1.68 -0.73 -4.29
C LEU A 150 -1.29 -2.12 -3.80
N GLU A 151 -1.33 -2.33 -2.48
CA GLU A 151 -1.46 -3.66 -1.91
C GLU A 151 -2.94 -3.98 -1.68
N ILE A 152 -3.36 -5.19 -2.05
CA ILE A 152 -4.74 -5.65 -1.89
C ILE A 152 -4.71 -7.03 -1.25
N LYS A 153 -5.33 -7.12 -0.07
CA LYS A 153 -5.47 -8.36 0.71
C LYS A 153 -6.73 -9.12 0.31
N SER A 154 -6.68 -10.44 0.46
CA SER A 154 -7.87 -11.30 0.51
C SER A 154 -8.50 -11.25 1.92
N GLY A 155 -9.12 -12.33 2.43
CA GLY A 155 -9.59 -12.40 3.81
C GLY A 155 -11.06 -12.07 4.06
N TYR A 156 -11.85 -11.82 3.01
CA TYR A 156 -13.32 -11.85 3.09
C TYR A 156 -13.91 -13.09 2.37
N GLY A 157 -13.06 -14.04 1.97
CA GLY A 157 -13.49 -15.33 1.45
C GLY A 157 -13.60 -16.37 2.55
N LEU A 158 -12.56 -16.50 3.38
CA LEU A 158 -12.46 -17.49 4.47
C LEU A 158 -12.69 -18.95 4.03
N ASP A 159 -12.52 -19.22 2.74
CA ASP A 159 -12.51 -20.53 2.11
C ASP A 159 -11.64 -20.47 0.84
N LEU A 160 -11.17 -21.62 0.36
CA LEU A 160 -10.25 -21.68 -0.78
C LEU A 160 -10.76 -20.95 -2.03
N GLU A 161 -12.02 -21.19 -2.42
CA GLU A 161 -12.54 -20.69 -3.68
C GLU A 161 -12.76 -19.17 -3.65
N ASN A 162 -13.22 -18.64 -2.52
CA ASN A 162 -13.46 -17.22 -2.38
C ASN A 162 -12.18 -16.43 -2.11
N GLU A 163 -11.21 -16.98 -1.37
CA GLU A 163 -9.86 -16.38 -1.26
C GLU A 163 -9.18 -16.31 -2.64
N ARG A 164 -9.25 -17.39 -3.43
CA ARG A 164 -8.78 -17.42 -4.82
C ARG A 164 -9.48 -16.35 -5.68
N LYS A 165 -10.81 -16.25 -5.57
CA LYS A 165 -11.62 -15.27 -6.30
C LYS A 165 -11.16 -13.84 -6.00
N MET A 166 -10.96 -13.50 -4.74
CA MET A 166 -10.49 -12.18 -4.32
C MET A 166 -9.10 -11.86 -4.89
N LEU A 167 -8.14 -12.78 -4.77
CA LEU A 167 -6.78 -12.58 -5.30
C LEU A 167 -6.79 -12.39 -6.83
N ARG A 168 -7.61 -13.17 -7.55
CA ARG A 168 -7.79 -12.99 -9.01
C ARG A 168 -8.41 -11.63 -9.35
N THR A 169 -9.39 -11.18 -8.58
CA THR A 169 -9.99 -9.85 -8.74
C THR A 169 -8.95 -8.74 -8.48
N ALA A 170 -8.12 -8.87 -7.44
CA ALA A 170 -7.04 -7.92 -7.17
C ALA A 170 -6.06 -7.80 -8.36
N ARG A 171 -5.64 -8.94 -8.94
CA ARG A 171 -4.81 -8.94 -10.16
C ARG A 171 -5.51 -8.28 -11.35
N ALA A 172 -6.83 -8.44 -11.48
CA ALA A 172 -7.60 -7.82 -12.55
C ALA A 172 -7.66 -6.28 -12.41
N ILE A 173 -7.74 -5.76 -11.19
CA ILE A 173 -7.71 -4.31 -10.92
C ILE A 173 -6.42 -3.68 -11.46
N GLY A 174 -5.26 -4.28 -11.18
CA GLY A 174 -3.98 -3.75 -11.68
C GLY A 174 -3.92 -3.69 -13.21
N ARG A 175 -4.43 -4.74 -13.89
CA ARG A 175 -4.50 -4.76 -15.36
C ARG A 175 -5.46 -3.71 -15.93
N GLU A 176 -6.64 -3.55 -15.32
CA GLU A 176 -7.66 -2.61 -15.78
C GLU A 176 -7.22 -1.16 -15.64
N LEU A 177 -6.49 -0.84 -14.56
CA LEU A 177 -6.07 0.52 -14.24
C LEU A 177 -4.66 0.86 -14.76
N GLY A 178 -3.89 -0.12 -15.23
CA GLY A 178 -2.51 0.09 -15.67
C GLY A 178 -1.56 0.44 -14.53
N ILE A 179 -1.85 -0.03 -13.31
CA ILE A 179 -1.04 0.25 -12.11
C ILE A 179 -0.53 -1.05 -11.46
N HIS A 180 0.45 -0.90 -10.58
CA HIS A 180 1.00 -2.04 -9.86
C HIS A 180 0.09 -2.48 -8.71
N VAL A 181 -0.27 -3.76 -8.68
CA VAL A 181 -1.01 -4.37 -7.56
C VAL A 181 -0.21 -5.52 -6.96
N ARG A 182 0.09 -5.40 -5.66
CA ARG A 182 0.64 -6.48 -4.84
C ARG A 182 -0.49 -7.22 -4.13
N THR A 183 -0.52 -8.54 -4.21
CA THR A 183 -1.58 -9.34 -3.59
C THR A 183 -1.11 -10.05 -2.34
N THR A 184 -1.89 -9.93 -1.28
CA THR A 184 -1.57 -10.51 0.02
C THR A 184 -2.63 -11.53 0.41
N TYR A 185 -2.20 -12.75 0.73
CA TYR A 185 -3.08 -13.82 1.20
C TYR A 185 -3.37 -13.64 2.68
N LEU A 186 -4.62 -13.34 3.01
CA LEU A 186 -5.10 -13.08 4.38
C LEU A 186 -6.27 -14.01 4.75
N ALA A 187 -6.21 -15.31 4.44
CA ALA A 187 -7.30 -16.20 4.87
C ALA A 187 -7.39 -16.31 6.40
N ALA A 188 -6.28 -16.12 7.13
CA ALA A 188 -6.26 -16.00 8.59
C ALA A 188 -6.74 -14.60 9.07
N HIS A 189 -7.83 -14.08 8.51
CA HIS A 189 -8.43 -12.79 8.91
C HIS A 189 -9.40 -12.95 10.08
N ALA A 190 -10.25 -13.97 10.03
CA ALA A 190 -11.24 -14.29 11.05
C ALA A 190 -11.62 -15.77 10.96
N LEU A 191 -12.23 -16.29 12.02
CA LEU A 191 -12.76 -17.65 12.04
C LEU A 191 -14.12 -17.69 11.35
N PRO A 192 -14.29 -18.40 10.21
CA PRO A 192 -15.59 -18.52 9.58
C PRO A 192 -16.56 -19.37 10.42
N PRO A 193 -17.89 -19.15 10.31
CA PRO A 193 -18.89 -19.84 11.14
C PRO A 193 -18.82 -21.37 11.09
N GLU A 194 -18.50 -21.94 9.93
CA GLU A 194 -18.34 -23.38 9.74
C GLU A 194 -17.18 -23.99 10.55
N TYR A 195 -16.24 -23.19 11.05
CA TYR A 195 -15.13 -23.59 11.92
C TYR A 195 -15.28 -23.09 13.37
N ALA A 196 -16.47 -22.67 13.80
CA ALA A 196 -16.71 -22.24 15.18
C ALA A 196 -16.20 -23.29 16.20
N GLY A 197 -15.37 -22.84 17.15
CA GLY A 197 -14.73 -23.70 18.16
C GLY A 197 -13.60 -24.60 17.63
N ARG A 198 -13.20 -24.46 16.36
CA ARG A 198 -12.21 -25.30 15.67
C ARG A 198 -11.20 -24.43 14.91
N SER A 199 -10.65 -23.42 15.57
CA SER A 199 -9.72 -22.47 14.94
C SER A 199 -8.43 -23.13 14.46
N ASP A 200 -7.95 -24.18 15.14
CA ASP A 200 -6.77 -24.92 14.69
C ASP A 200 -7.03 -25.71 13.39
N ASP A 201 -8.19 -26.35 13.25
CA ASP A 201 -8.60 -27.03 12.01
C ASP A 201 -8.71 -26.04 10.83
N TYR A 202 -9.15 -24.81 11.12
CA TYR A 202 -9.20 -23.75 10.10
C TYR A 202 -7.79 -23.32 9.68
N ILE A 203 -6.87 -23.16 10.64
CA ILE A 203 -5.48 -22.83 10.34
C ILE A 203 -4.80 -23.93 9.52
N ASP A 204 -5.10 -25.21 9.79
CA ASP A 204 -4.63 -26.32 8.94
C ASP A 204 -5.14 -26.17 7.50
N ALA A 205 -6.40 -25.79 7.32
CA ALA A 205 -6.97 -25.55 6.00
C ALA A 205 -6.31 -24.35 5.29
N VAL A 206 -6.12 -23.23 5.99
CA VAL A 206 -5.40 -22.03 5.49
C VAL A 206 -4.00 -22.40 5.01
N CYS A 207 -3.24 -23.14 5.81
CA CYS A 207 -1.91 -23.61 5.42
C CYS A 207 -1.95 -24.57 4.22
N ALA A 208 -2.95 -25.46 4.15
CA ALA A 208 -3.10 -26.40 3.03
C ALA A 208 -3.50 -25.73 1.70
N TRP A 209 -4.22 -24.60 1.75
CA TRP A 209 -4.63 -23.85 0.56
C TRP A 209 -3.49 -23.02 -0.04
N MET A 210 -2.60 -22.52 0.81
CA MET A 210 -1.54 -21.57 0.44
C MET A 210 -0.63 -22.07 -0.70
N PRO A 211 -0.08 -23.31 -0.70
CA PRO A 211 0.72 -23.80 -1.82
C PRO A 211 -0.02 -23.78 -3.16
N ARG A 212 -1.31 -24.14 -3.16
CA ARG A 212 -2.14 -24.18 -4.38
C ARG A 212 -2.32 -22.80 -4.98
N LEU A 213 -2.58 -21.80 -4.13
CA LEU A 213 -2.74 -20.41 -4.55
C LEU A 213 -1.41 -19.77 -4.97
N HIS A 214 -0.31 -20.17 -4.33
CA HIS A 214 1.03 -19.75 -4.70
C HIS A 214 1.44 -20.29 -6.08
N GLU A 215 1.18 -21.57 -6.37
CA GLU A 215 1.39 -22.19 -7.69
C GLU A 215 0.62 -21.48 -8.81
N GLU A 216 -0.56 -20.91 -8.50
CA GLU A 216 -1.34 -20.09 -9.42
C GLU A 216 -0.79 -18.67 -9.62
N GLY A 217 0.30 -18.28 -8.94
CA GLY A 217 0.88 -16.93 -9.00
C GLY A 217 0.05 -15.84 -8.32
N LEU A 218 -0.85 -16.24 -7.41
CA LEU A 218 -1.83 -15.33 -6.81
C LEU A 218 -1.35 -14.65 -5.53
N ILE A 219 -0.24 -15.09 -4.94
CA ILE A 219 0.26 -14.61 -3.64
C ILE A 219 1.63 -13.94 -3.81
N ASP A 220 1.72 -12.65 -3.48
CA ASP A 220 3.00 -11.93 -3.34
C ASP A 220 3.52 -11.89 -1.90
N ALA A 221 2.61 -11.94 -0.91
CA ALA A 221 2.90 -11.97 0.52
C ALA A 221 1.79 -12.69 1.30
N VAL A 222 2.09 -13.12 2.53
CA VAL A 222 1.13 -13.77 3.44
C VAL A 222 0.92 -12.91 4.67
N ASP A 223 -0.33 -12.85 5.14
CA ASP A 223 -0.76 -12.03 6.27
C ASP A 223 -1.70 -12.81 7.20
N ALA A 224 -1.86 -12.32 8.42
CA ALA A 224 -2.76 -12.88 9.43
C ALA A 224 -3.24 -11.78 10.39
N PHE A 225 -4.40 -12.02 11.01
CA PHE A 225 -4.88 -11.18 12.10
C PHE A 225 -4.52 -11.79 13.46
N CYS A 226 -3.39 -11.35 14.03
CA CYS A 226 -2.90 -11.83 15.31
C CYS A 226 -3.45 -10.96 16.45
N GLU A 227 -4.59 -11.38 17.01
CA GLU A 227 -5.32 -10.62 18.02
C GLU A 227 -6.19 -11.57 18.86
N GLY A 228 -6.59 -11.14 20.07
CA GLY A 228 -7.42 -11.95 20.97
C GLY A 228 -8.80 -12.30 20.39
N ILE A 229 -9.29 -11.49 19.45
CA ILE A 229 -10.52 -11.75 18.68
C ILE A 229 -10.26 -12.37 17.29
N GLY A 230 -9.00 -12.59 16.94
CA GLY A 230 -8.53 -13.18 15.70
C GLY A 230 -7.85 -14.52 15.95
N PHE A 231 -6.56 -14.61 15.63
CA PHE A 231 -5.74 -15.80 15.83
C PHE A 231 -4.62 -15.56 16.84
N SER A 232 -4.23 -16.61 17.56
CA SER A 232 -3.14 -16.55 18.54
C SER A 232 -1.76 -16.46 17.88
N PRO A 233 -0.70 -15.99 18.58
CA PRO A 233 0.67 -16.01 18.08
C PRO A 233 1.14 -17.39 17.62
N THR A 234 0.72 -18.46 18.30
CA THR A 234 1.04 -19.85 17.93
C THR A 234 0.40 -20.25 16.60
N GLN A 235 -0.85 -19.85 16.37
CA GLN A 235 -1.56 -20.09 15.10
C GLN A 235 -0.95 -19.29 13.96
N THR A 236 -0.68 -18.00 14.19
CA THR A 236 0.00 -17.13 13.24
C THR A 236 1.37 -17.68 12.84
N ARG A 237 2.14 -18.20 13.80
CA ARG A 237 3.44 -18.85 13.53
C ARG A 237 3.31 -20.01 12.54
N ARG A 238 2.28 -20.86 12.64
CA ARG A 238 2.06 -21.98 11.69
C ARG A 238 1.83 -21.47 10.26
N VAL A 239 1.08 -20.38 10.11
CA VAL A 239 0.84 -19.73 8.81
C VAL A 239 2.16 -19.19 8.25
N PHE A 240 2.97 -18.52 9.06
CA PHE A 240 4.26 -17.97 8.65
C PHE A 240 5.30 -19.04 8.34
N GLU A 241 5.31 -20.16 9.05
CA GLU A 241 6.18 -21.31 8.74
C GLU A 241 5.83 -21.90 7.37
N THR A 242 4.55 -21.95 7.02
CA THR A 242 4.09 -22.38 5.70
C THR A 242 4.52 -21.38 4.62
N ALA A 243 4.34 -20.08 4.85
CA ALA A 243 4.78 -19.03 3.93
C ALA A 243 6.30 -19.09 3.68
N ARG A 244 7.10 -19.22 4.74
CA ARG A 244 8.55 -19.36 4.67
C ARG A 244 8.98 -20.60 3.89
N ALA A 245 8.29 -21.73 4.06
CA ALA A 245 8.57 -22.95 3.29
C ALA A 245 8.33 -22.78 1.78
N LEU A 246 7.46 -21.84 1.38
CA LEU A 246 7.19 -21.47 0.00
C LEU A 246 8.06 -20.29 -0.50
N GLY A 247 8.94 -19.73 0.34
CA GLY A 247 9.73 -18.54 0.01
C GLY A 247 8.89 -17.26 -0.12
N LEU A 248 7.70 -17.23 0.46
CA LEU A 248 6.82 -16.07 0.47
C LEU A 248 7.15 -15.15 1.65
N PRO A 249 7.28 -13.83 1.44
CA PRO A 249 7.43 -12.89 2.54
C PRO A 249 6.14 -12.81 3.36
N VAL A 250 6.27 -12.44 4.63
CA VAL A 250 5.14 -12.29 5.55
C VAL A 250 4.96 -10.84 5.98
N LYS A 251 3.75 -10.52 6.44
CA LYS A 251 3.34 -9.29 7.09
C LYS A 251 2.25 -9.62 8.11
N LEU A 252 1.90 -8.69 8.99
CA LEU A 252 0.98 -9.01 10.09
C LEU A 252 0.11 -7.82 10.51
N HIS A 253 -1.20 -8.01 10.60
CA HIS A 253 -2.04 -7.20 11.49
C HIS A 253 -1.69 -7.52 12.93
N ALA A 254 -0.99 -6.61 13.60
CA ALA A 254 -0.35 -6.83 14.87
C ALA A 254 -0.71 -5.74 15.88
N ASP A 255 -0.95 -6.18 17.11
CA ASP A 255 -1.06 -5.31 18.28
C ASP A 255 -2.06 -4.16 18.14
N GLN A 256 -3.18 -4.38 17.44
CA GLN A 256 -4.18 -3.35 17.18
C GLN A 256 -5.01 -3.04 18.43
N LEU A 257 -5.48 -4.09 19.12
CA LEU A 257 -6.40 -3.98 20.25
C LEU A 257 -5.74 -4.44 21.57
N SER A 258 -4.73 -5.31 21.47
CA SER A 258 -3.94 -5.75 22.62
C SER A 258 -2.52 -6.13 22.22
N ASP A 259 -1.56 -6.06 23.14
CA ASP A 259 -0.19 -6.53 22.88
C ASP A 259 -0.11 -8.05 23.00
N LEU A 260 0.07 -8.73 21.87
CA LEU A 260 0.33 -10.18 21.82
C LEU A 260 1.77 -10.50 21.38
N GLY A 261 2.64 -9.49 21.31
CA GLY A 261 3.97 -9.60 20.72
C GLY A 261 3.93 -9.78 19.20
N GLY A 262 2.90 -9.26 18.52
CA GLY A 262 2.74 -9.40 17.08
C GLY A 262 3.88 -8.74 16.30
N GLY A 263 4.30 -7.53 16.70
CA GLY A 263 5.46 -6.88 16.09
C GLY A 263 6.75 -7.73 16.16
N ALA A 264 7.06 -8.31 17.32
CA ALA A 264 8.18 -9.22 17.49
C ALA A 264 8.02 -10.52 16.68
N LEU A 265 6.80 -11.05 16.56
CA LEU A 265 6.53 -12.23 15.76
C LEU A 265 6.78 -11.97 14.27
N ALA A 266 6.31 -10.84 13.74
CA ALA A 266 6.59 -10.44 12.36
C ALA A 266 8.10 -10.29 12.12
N ALA A 267 8.81 -9.61 13.04
CA ALA A 267 10.26 -9.44 12.97
C ALA A 267 11.02 -10.78 12.96
N ALA A 268 10.63 -11.74 13.80
CA ALA A 268 11.26 -13.06 13.87
C ALA A 268 11.15 -13.91 12.58
N PHE A 269 10.32 -13.49 11.62
CA PHE A 269 10.19 -14.09 10.30
C PHE A 269 10.71 -13.18 9.18
N ASP A 270 11.51 -12.17 9.52
CA ASP A 270 11.96 -11.11 8.59
C ASP A 270 10.78 -10.48 7.83
N GLY A 271 9.66 -10.33 8.53
CA GLY A 271 8.42 -9.82 7.98
C GLY A 271 8.58 -8.41 7.42
N LEU A 272 7.94 -8.17 6.27
CA LEU A 272 7.98 -6.88 5.58
C LEU A 272 7.41 -5.76 6.46
N SER A 273 6.31 -6.05 7.16
CA SER A 273 5.64 -5.08 8.01
C SER A 273 4.86 -5.71 9.16
N ALA A 274 4.68 -4.90 10.21
CA ALA A 274 3.67 -5.07 11.24
C ALA A 274 2.73 -3.85 11.16
N ASP A 275 1.43 -4.12 11.10
CA ASP A 275 0.41 -3.16 10.70
C ASP A 275 -0.55 -2.93 11.88
N HIS A 276 -1.11 -1.72 12.02
CA HIS A 276 -1.86 -1.19 13.19
C HIS A 276 -0.95 -0.67 14.33
N VAL A 277 -0.34 -1.56 15.10
CA VAL A 277 0.73 -1.29 16.08
C VAL A 277 0.39 -0.32 17.23
N GLU A 278 -0.89 -0.11 17.56
CA GLU A 278 -1.31 0.75 18.68
C GLU A 278 -0.78 0.27 20.04
N HIS A 279 -0.75 -1.04 20.26
CA HIS A 279 -0.34 -1.67 21.52
C HIS A 279 1.07 -2.25 21.51
N THR A 280 1.82 -2.12 20.41
CA THR A 280 3.16 -2.71 20.28
C THR A 280 4.09 -2.30 21.44
N SER A 281 4.68 -3.28 22.10
CA SER A 281 5.63 -3.07 23.20
C SER A 281 7.03 -2.66 22.72
N LEU A 282 7.83 -2.10 23.63
CA LEU A 282 9.20 -1.68 23.36
C LEU A 282 10.10 -2.84 22.88
N ASP A 283 9.87 -4.06 23.37
CA ASP A 283 10.62 -5.24 22.92
C ASP A 283 10.29 -5.58 21.46
N SER A 284 9.02 -5.50 21.07
CA SER A 284 8.60 -5.61 19.67
C SER A 284 9.18 -4.49 18.81
N VAL A 285 9.20 -3.23 19.28
CA VAL A 285 9.84 -2.11 18.58
C VAL A 285 11.31 -2.39 18.28
N ARG A 286 12.06 -2.90 19.28
CA ARG A 286 13.48 -3.24 19.12
C ARG A 286 13.69 -4.37 18.13
N ALA A 287 12.88 -5.43 18.20
CA ALA A 287 12.93 -6.54 17.25
C ALA A 287 12.62 -6.07 15.82
N MET A 288 11.60 -5.23 15.64
CA MET A 288 11.27 -4.64 14.33
C MET A 288 12.42 -3.79 13.77
N ALA A 289 13.10 -3.00 14.62
CA ALA A 289 14.25 -2.21 14.21
C ALA A 289 15.42 -3.11 13.75
N GLU A 290 15.72 -4.16 14.50
CA GLU A 290 16.80 -5.11 14.20
C GLU A 290 16.59 -5.84 12.86
N HIS A 291 15.37 -6.30 12.59
CA HIS A 291 15.03 -7.03 11.36
C HIS A 291 14.58 -6.12 10.22
N GLY A 292 14.43 -4.82 10.48
CA GLY A 292 13.99 -3.86 9.48
C GLY A 292 12.53 -4.01 9.05
N THR A 293 11.68 -4.59 9.89
CA THR A 293 10.22 -4.68 9.71
C THR A 293 9.60 -3.28 9.81
N VAL A 294 8.79 -2.91 8.83
CA VAL A 294 8.15 -1.59 8.77
C VAL A 294 6.93 -1.54 9.71
N ALA A 295 6.77 -0.45 10.47
CA ALA A 295 5.53 -0.17 11.18
C ALA A 295 4.53 0.51 10.22
N VAL A 296 3.44 -0.14 9.85
CA VAL A 296 2.40 0.44 8.98
C VAL A 296 1.30 1.05 9.84
N LEU A 297 1.24 2.38 9.86
CA LEU A 297 0.26 3.16 10.62
C LEU A 297 -1.03 3.29 9.83
N LEU A 298 -2.16 2.99 10.48
CA LEU A 298 -3.49 2.92 9.86
C LEU A 298 -4.46 3.94 10.49
N PRO A 299 -4.24 5.25 10.28
CA PRO A 299 -4.95 6.31 10.99
C PRO A 299 -6.44 6.37 10.64
N GLY A 300 -6.85 5.84 9.49
CA GLY A 300 -8.25 5.73 9.13
C GLY A 300 -9.02 4.79 10.05
N ALA A 301 -8.45 3.63 10.38
CA ALA A 301 -9.04 2.67 11.32
C ALA A 301 -9.10 3.25 12.73
N PHE A 302 -8.00 3.82 13.19
CA PHE A 302 -7.91 4.54 14.47
C PHE A 302 -9.02 5.59 14.61
N HIS A 303 -9.21 6.41 13.56
CA HIS A 303 -10.22 7.47 13.55
C HIS A 303 -11.66 6.94 13.64
N VAL A 304 -12.02 5.98 12.79
CA VAL A 304 -13.39 5.45 12.70
C VAL A 304 -13.76 4.62 13.92
N LEU A 305 -12.80 3.87 14.48
CA LEU A 305 -12.99 3.12 15.73
C LEU A 305 -12.99 4.01 16.97
N ARG A 306 -12.62 5.29 16.82
CA ARG A 306 -12.45 6.25 17.93
C ARG A 306 -11.49 5.72 18.98
N GLU A 307 -10.43 5.06 18.53
CA GLU A 307 -9.37 4.57 19.39
C GLU A 307 -8.67 5.76 20.07
N THR A 308 -8.15 5.52 21.27
CA THR A 308 -7.45 6.51 22.09
C THR A 308 -6.00 6.09 22.37
N LYS A 309 -5.69 4.80 22.23
CA LYS A 309 -4.34 4.28 22.36
C LYS A 309 -3.52 4.61 21.10
N LEU A 310 -2.53 5.48 21.26
CA LEU A 310 -1.59 5.80 20.18
C LEU A 310 -0.53 4.69 20.04
N PRO A 311 -0.08 4.39 18.80
CA PRO A 311 1.14 3.62 18.56
C PRO A 311 2.36 4.23 19.29
N PRO A 312 3.41 3.45 19.57
CA PRO A 312 4.61 3.91 20.28
C PRO A 312 5.55 4.73 19.38
N LEU A 313 5.04 5.84 18.82
CA LEU A 313 5.66 6.64 17.77
C LEU A 313 7.07 7.16 18.13
N ASP A 314 7.24 7.63 19.37
CA ASP A 314 8.54 8.12 19.84
C ASP A 314 9.56 6.99 19.94
N ALA A 315 9.14 5.79 20.34
CA ALA A 315 10.00 4.62 20.37
C ALA A 315 10.37 4.16 18.95
N PHE A 316 9.43 4.19 18.00
CA PHE A 316 9.74 3.92 16.59
C PHE A 316 10.79 4.88 16.04
N ARG A 317 10.67 6.18 16.34
CA ARG A 317 11.67 7.19 15.95
C ARG A 317 13.02 6.96 16.62
N GLU A 318 13.04 6.74 17.93
CA GLU A 318 14.26 6.52 18.72
C GLU A 318 15.04 5.31 18.22
N HIS A 319 14.34 4.23 17.87
CA HIS A 319 14.94 2.99 17.38
C HIS A 319 15.11 2.93 15.85
N GLY A 320 14.70 3.97 15.12
CA GLY A 320 14.84 4.01 13.65
C GLY A 320 13.95 3.02 12.89
N VAL A 321 12.80 2.65 13.47
CA VAL A 321 11.79 1.84 12.76
C VAL A 321 11.13 2.70 11.69
N ALA A 322 11.16 2.23 10.44
CA ALA A 322 10.48 2.90 9.34
C ALA A 322 8.96 2.90 9.58
N MET A 323 8.32 4.06 9.42
CA MET A 323 6.88 4.22 9.59
C MET A 323 6.22 4.45 8.23
N ALA A 324 5.41 3.51 7.76
CA ALA A 324 4.57 3.67 6.59
C ALA A 324 3.18 4.19 6.97
N VAL A 325 2.48 4.80 6.02
CA VAL A 325 1.08 5.23 6.17
C VAL A 325 0.27 4.62 5.04
N ALA A 326 -0.88 4.02 5.39
CA ALA A 326 -1.78 3.40 4.43
C ALA A 326 -3.24 3.70 4.79
N THR A 327 -4.15 3.47 3.83
CA THR A 327 -5.57 3.78 4.05
C THR A 327 -6.28 2.78 4.92
N ASP A 328 -5.81 1.52 4.94
CA ASP A 328 -6.60 0.38 5.41
C ASP A 328 -7.96 0.31 4.71
N CYS A 329 -8.07 0.69 3.44
CA CYS A 329 -9.36 0.76 2.75
C CYS A 329 -10.15 -0.56 2.88
N ASN A 330 -11.20 -0.55 3.70
CA ASN A 330 -11.99 -1.72 4.04
C ASN A 330 -13.43 -1.31 4.43
N PRO A 331 -14.42 -2.22 4.35
CA PRO A 331 -15.82 -1.88 4.58
C PRO A 331 -16.17 -1.58 6.05
N GLY A 332 -15.35 -2.02 7.01
CA GLY A 332 -15.73 -2.11 8.41
C GLY A 332 -15.11 -1.08 9.33
N THR A 333 -13.79 -0.98 9.29
CA THR A 333 -12.99 -0.18 10.22
C THR A 333 -12.36 1.02 9.53
N SER A 334 -12.10 0.98 8.23
CA SER A 334 -11.63 2.16 7.50
C SER A 334 -12.21 2.27 6.09
N PRO A 335 -13.45 2.79 5.93
CA PRO A 335 -14.01 3.13 4.62
C PRO A 335 -13.36 4.40 4.03
N LEU A 336 -12.02 4.46 4.04
CA LEU A 336 -11.19 5.57 3.59
C LEU A 336 -10.73 5.34 2.15
N LEU A 337 -11.01 6.30 1.27
CA LEU A 337 -10.73 6.21 -0.18
C LEU A 337 -9.73 7.26 -0.67
N SER A 338 -8.88 7.77 0.22
CA SER A 338 -7.87 8.78 -0.08
C SER A 338 -6.63 8.56 0.78
N LEU A 339 -5.50 8.30 0.13
CA LEU A 339 -4.22 8.12 0.80
C LEU A 339 -3.68 9.46 1.32
N ARG A 340 -3.98 10.59 0.66
CA ARG A 340 -3.69 11.92 1.22
C ARG A 340 -4.46 12.19 2.50
N GLN A 341 -5.73 11.77 2.56
CA GLN A 341 -6.50 11.87 3.79
C GLN A 341 -5.93 10.96 4.89
N ALA A 342 -5.39 9.78 4.56
CA ALA A 342 -4.66 8.96 5.53
C ALA A 342 -3.40 9.68 6.04
N MET A 343 -2.58 10.28 5.15
CA MET A 343 -1.43 11.10 5.55
C MET A 343 -1.83 12.26 6.46
N GLN A 344 -2.90 12.98 6.13
CA GLN A 344 -3.41 14.07 6.95
C GLN A 344 -3.86 13.60 8.34
N LEU A 345 -4.54 12.44 8.42
CA LEU A 345 -4.94 11.86 9.69
C LEU A 345 -3.74 11.37 10.51
N ALA A 346 -2.70 10.83 9.86
CA ALA A 346 -1.44 10.49 10.53
C ALA A 346 -0.77 11.75 11.12
N CYS A 347 -0.78 12.88 10.41
CA CYS A 347 -0.30 14.14 10.96
C CYS A 347 -1.15 14.60 12.16
N SER A 348 -2.47 14.49 12.07
CA SER A 348 -3.39 15.03 13.08
C SER A 348 -3.49 14.19 14.34
N HIS A 349 -3.60 12.87 14.21
CA HIS A 349 -3.73 11.94 15.34
C HIS A 349 -2.37 11.47 15.84
N PHE A 350 -1.47 11.11 14.93
CA PHE A 350 -0.18 10.48 15.26
C PHE A 350 0.98 11.47 15.27
N ARG A 351 0.73 12.77 15.05
CA ARG A 351 1.76 13.82 15.07
C ARG A 351 2.97 13.49 14.20
N LEU A 352 2.74 12.80 13.08
CA LEU A 352 3.74 12.71 12.02
C LEU A 352 3.91 14.10 11.40
N THR A 353 5.13 14.47 11.07
CA THR A 353 5.37 15.62 10.20
C THR A 353 4.88 15.33 8.78
N PRO A 354 4.55 16.34 7.96
CA PRO A 354 4.19 16.12 6.56
C PRO A 354 5.28 15.38 5.76
N GLU A 355 6.56 15.56 6.12
CA GLU A 355 7.66 14.82 5.51
C GLU A 355 7.61 13.34 5.89
N GLU A 356 7.45 13.01 7.17
CA GLU A 356 7.31 11.62 7.65
C GLU A 356 6.10 10.94 6.99
N ALA A 357 4.96 11.65 6.89
CA ALA A 357 3.76 11.10 6.26
C ALA A 357 3.95 10.85 4.75
N LEU A 358 4.57 11.79 4.02
CA LEU A 358 4.85 11.62 2.59
C LEU A 358 5.85 10.49 2.35
N ARG A 359 6.94 10.40 3.12
CA ARG A 359 7.87 9.26 3.11
C ARG A 359 7.16 7.97 3.49
N GLY A 360 6.23 8.04 4.44
CA GLY A 360 5.37 6.95 4.87
C GLY A 360 4.54 6.37 3.73
N ALA A 361 3.97 7.22 2.88
CA ALA A 361 3.17 6.85 1.72
C ALA A 361 3.97 6.65 0.41
N THR A 362 5.31 6.67 0.48
CA THR A 362 6.20 6.48 -0.69
C THR A 362 7.33 5.51 -0.35
N VAL A 363 8.42 6.00 0.24
CA VAL A 363 9.64 5.25 0.56
C VAL A 363 9.36 4.08 1.50
N HIS A 364 8.69 4.33 2.63
CA HIS A 364 8.45 3.32 3.65
C HIS A 364 7.34 2.35 3.25
N ALA A 365 6.30 2.84 2.56
CA ALA A 365 5.29 1.98 1.96
C ALA A 365 5.86 1.05 0.87
N ALA A 366 6.79 1.53 0.02
CA ALA A 366 7.48 0.67 -0.94
C ALA A 366 8.29 -0.43 -0.22
N ARG A 367 9.00 -0.08 0.85
CA ARG A 367 9.72 -1.04 1.71
C ARG A 367 8.79 -2.06 2.36
N ALA A 368 7.62 -1.65 2.86
CA ALA A 368 6.59 -2.54 3.43
C ALA A 368 6.01 -3.54 2.42
N LEU A 369 6.27 -3.35 1.12
CA LEU A 369 5.90 -4.28 0.05
C LEU A 369 7.10 -5.06 -0.53
N GLY A 370 8.29 -4.88 0.04
CA GLY A 370 9.54 -5.46 -0.48
C GLY A 370 9.98 -4.86 -1.83
N CYS A 371 9.50 -3.67 -2.17
CA CYS A 371 9.80 -2.99 -3.43
C CYS A 371 10.96 -2.00 -3.25
N ALA A 372 12.09 -2.25 -3.92
CA ALA A 372 13.26 -1.37 -3.90
C ALA A 372 13.33 -0.41 -5.11
N ASP A 373 12.44 -0.58 -6.08
CA ASP A 373 12.49 0.10 -7.38
C ASP A 373 11.54 1.30 -7.49
N ARG A 374 10.87 1.72 -6.41
CA ARG A 374 9.88 2.82 -6.41
C ARG A 374 9.85 3.56 -5.08
N GLY A 375 8.98 4.57 -4.99
CA GLY A 375 8.85 5.42 -3.81
C GLY A 375 9.87 6.56 -3.73
N VAL A 376 10.73 6.68 -4.74
CA VAL A 376 11.75 7.74 -4.89
C VAL A 376 11.87 8.11 -6.37
N LEU A 377 12.23 9.37 -6.66
CA LEU A 377 12.62 9.78 -8.01
C LEU A 377 14.14 9.65 -8.13
N ARG A 378 14.59 8.50 -8.62
CA ARG A 378 16.00 8.19 -8.82
C ARG A 378 16.18 7.51 -10.18
N VAL A 379 17.28 7.81 -10.87
CA VAL A 379 17.62 7.09 -12.12
C VAL A 379 17.65 5.58 -11.86
N GLY A 380 16.99 4.82 -12.74
CA GLY A 380 16.81 3.37 -12.62
C GLY A 380 15.55 2.93 -11.87
N ALA A 381 14.96 3.78 -11.02
CA ALA A 381 13.66 3.52 -10.40
C ALA A 381 12.54 3.49 -11.46
N GLN A 382 11.39 2.93 -11.11
CA GLN A 382 10.22 2.96 -11.96
C GLN A 382 9.75 4.38 -12.20
N ALA A 383 9.28 4.65 -13.42
CA ALA A 383 8.71 5.93 -13.82
C ALA A 383 7.28 6.11 -13.29
N ASP A 384 7.14 5.95 -11.98
CA ASP A 384 5.93 6.16 -11.19
C ASP A 384 6.00 7.53 -10.51
N PHE A 385 5.19 8.47 -10.96
CA PHE A 385 5.22 9.84 -10.42
C PHE A 385 3.87 10.55 -10.57
N VAL A 386 3.66 11.54 -9.71
CA VAL A 386 2.44 12.36 -9.72
C VAL A 386 2.82 13.82 -9.89
N GLN A 387 2.16 14.49 -10.82
CA GLN A 387 2.18 15.95 -10.92
C GLN A 387 1.04 16.53 -10.08
N TRP A 388 1.38 17.44 -9.18
CA TRP A 388 0.48 18.08 -8.22
C TRP A 388 0.30 19.57 -8.50
N ASP A 389 -0.91 20.06 -8.30
CA ASP A 389 -1.22 21.49 -8.29
C ASP A 389 -1.11 22.07 -6.87
N ILE A 390 0.13 22.16 -6.38
CA ILE A 390 0.48 22.65 -5.04
C ILE A 390 1.70 23.57 -5.10
N GLY A 391 1.87 24.42 -4.09
CA GLY A 391 3.04 25.28 -3.92
C GLY A 391 4.17 24.62 -3.11
N HIS A 392 3.86 23.64 -2.26
CA HIS A 392 4.84 22.90 -1.45
C HIS A 392 4.34 21.49 -1.06
N PRO A 393 5.20 20.44 -0.95
CA PRO A 393 4.77 19.06 -0.65
C PRO A 393 3.97 18.89 0.65
N ALA A 394 4.19 19.76 1.64
CA ALA A 394 3.42 19.75 2.89
C ALA A 394 1.90 19.91 2.68
N GLU A 395 1.49 20.54 1.58
CA GLU A 395 0.08 20.71 1.23
C GLU A 395 -0.65 19.38 1.00
N LEU A 396 0.08 18.32 0.63
CA LEU A 396 -0.48 16.97 0.45
C LEU A 396 -1.07 16.41 1.74
N CYS A 397 -0.53 16.80 2.88
CA CYS A 397 -0.97 16.39 4.22
C CYS A 397 -1.79 17.47 4.93
N TYR A 398 -2.03 18.63 4.30
CA TYR A 398 -2.72 19.76 4.91
C TYR A 398 -4.17 19.87 4.42
N TRP A 399 -4.37 19.89 3.09
CA TRP A 399 -5.69 20.06 2.51
C TRP A 399 -6.56 18.82 2.73
N LEU A 400 -7.69 19.02 3.40
CA LEU A 400 -8.73 18.02 3.61
C LEU A 400 -9.61 17.88 2.36
N GLY A 401 -9.61 16.69 1.77
CA GLY A 401 -10.35 16.44 0.53
C GLY A 401 -9.86 17.25 -0.67
N GLY A 402 -10.67 17.27 -1.72
CA GLY A 402 -10.34 17.93 -2.99
C GLY A 402 -9.35 17.13 -3.85
N ARG A 403 -9.20 17.56 -5.11
CA ARG A 403 -8.33 16.92 -6.11
C ARG A 403 -7.09 17.78 -6.32
N LEU A 404 -5.94 17.31 -5.83
CA LEU A 404 -4.64 17.97 -6.03
C LEU A 404 -3.81 17.31 -7.14
N ALA A 405 -4.03 16.02 -7.40
CA ALA A 405 -3.35 15.31 -8.47
C ALA A 405 -3.85 15.80 -9.83
N ARG A 406 -2.92 16.31 -10.64
CA ARG A 406 -3.19 16.79 -12.00
C ARG A 406 -2.97 15.69 -13.03
N ARG A 407 -1.86 14.96 -12.91
CA ARG A 407 -1.49 13.85 -13.79
C ARG A 407 -0.79 12.77 -12.98
N VAL A 408 -1.16 11.52 -13.20
CA VAL A 408 -0.52 10.36 -12.55
C VAL A 408 0.08 9.48 -13.62
N TYR A 409 1.35 9.14 -13.46
CA TYR A 409 2.08 8.26 -14.35
C TYR A 409 2.46 6.98 -13.62
N ALA A 410 2.23 5.83 -14.26
CA ALA A 410 2.71 4.52 -13.82
C ALA A 410 3.56 3.92 -14.95
N ALA A 411 4.79 3.51 -14.64
CA ALA A 411 5.78 3.06 -15.62
C ALA A 411 5.89 3.98 -16.86
N GLY A 412 5.83 5.30 -16.65
CA GLY A 412 5.94 6.30 -17.72
C GLY A 412 4.66 6.47 -18.58
N VAL A 413 3.59 5.74 -18.27
CA VAL A 413 2.29 5.84 -18.95
C VAL A 413 1.36 6.73 -18.13
N LEU A 414 0.68 7.68 -18.78
CA LEU A 414 -0.35 8.50 -18.13
C LEU A 414 -1.58 7.63 -17.85
N VAL A 415 -1.90 7.42 -16.57
CA VAL A 415 -2.99 6.56 -16.10
C VAL A 415 -4.18 7.34 -15.51
N GLU A 416 -3.98 8.59 -15.10
CA GLU A 416 -5.03 9.50 -14.64
C GLU A 416 -4.71 10.96 -14.99
N GLY A 417 -5.74 11.73 -15.35
CA GLY A 417 -5.64 13.13 -15.77
C GLY A 417 -5.58 13.30 -17.29
N SER A 418 -5.60 14.55 -17.76
CA SER A 418 -5.61 14.86 -19.19
C SER A 418 -4.20 14.92 -19.78
N ALA A 419 -4.05 14.36 -20.99
CA ALA A 419 -2.87 14.59 -21.83
C ALA A 419 -2.72 16.11 -22.08
N ALA A 420 -1.47 16.58 -22.03
CA ALA A 420 -1.13 17.98 -22.30
C ALA A 420 -1.31 18.32 -23.79
#